data_AF-A0A7X9IDF0-F1
#
_entry.id   AF-A0A7X9IDF0-F1
#
_cell.length_a   1.000
_cell.length_b   1.000
_cell.length_c   1.000
_cell.angle_alpha   90.00
_cell.angle_beta   90.00
_cell.angle_gamma   90.00
#
_symmetry.space_group_name_H-M   'P 1'
#
loop_
_entity.id
_entity.type
_entity.pdbx_description
1 polymer ?
#
loop_
_entity_poly.entity_id
_entity_poly.type
_entity_poly.pdbx_seq_one_letter_code
_entity_poly.pdbx_strand_id
1 'polypeptide(L)'
;MRHVAVHVDGTAAEYFLARILEGTRVSRHYFHTVEELLTLAQRFALDLIFIGNSGGDDDPVFGILDTVRAIKSHTYLSIIPTILYHPRPTDTTLLAAYESGAEEFYSDAVPVRIARVKTGMLIQRAMRDLAVNPSTRLPGPGLIDQEIDRQIRMEQQFAVCYADLDNFKAYNDYYGYYYGDRVIRLTARIIKDVVFDLCHEGFVGHIGGDDFIVVIPADLVPRICEGILRTFDLIIPYRYQPEDRRRGYIITGNRRGESEKFAIMTLSIAVVVNKGRMFAHVGEMSHMLADLKKYTKSLTGSNYVVERR
;
A
#
# COMPACT_ATOMS: atom_id res chain seq x y z
N MET A 1 -12.32 -12.81 6.47
CA MET A 1 -11.94 -14.20 6.77
C MET A 1 -10.45 -14.30 6.47
N ARG A 2 -9.63 -14.80 7.39
CA ARG A 2 -8.18 -14.90 7.17
C ARG A 2 -7.81 -16.22 6.50
N HIS A 3 -6.76 -16.26 5.70
CA HIS A 3 -6.25 -17.45 5.03
C HIS A 3 -4.87 -17.78 5.56
N VAL A 4 -4.71 -18.95 6.18
CA VAL A 4 -3.44 -19.42 6.75
C VAL A 4 -2.99 -20.64 5.96
N ALA A 5 -1.79 -20.58 5.39
CA ALA A 5 -1.14 -21.74 4.80
C ALA A 5 -0.45 -22.54 5.91
N VAL A 6 -0.60 -23.87 5.90
CA VAL A 6 -0.18 -24.75 6.99
C VAL A 6 0.63 -25.91 6.43
N HIS A 7 1.84 -26.08 6.94
CA HIS A 7 2.65 -27.28 6.75
C HIS A 7 2.99 -27.84 8.12
N VAL A 8 2.34 -28.91 8.53
CA VAL A 8 2.55 -29.48 9.86
C VAL A 8 2.77 -30.97 9.79
N ASP A 9 3.79 -31.42 10.52
CA ASP A 9 4.01 -32.82 10.81
C ASP A 9 3.67 -33.10 12.27
N GLY A 10 2.75 -34.04 12.50
CA GLY A 10 2.33 -34.46 13.84
C GLY A 10 1.21 -33.62 14.48
N THR A 11 0.72 -34.11 15.62
CA THR A 11 -0.49 -33.59 16.28
C THR A 11 -0.24 -32.39 17.18
N ALA A 12 0.98 -32.22 17.70
CA ALA A 12 1.32 -31.13 18.62
C ALA A 12 1.22 -29.76 17.93
N ALA A 13 1.84 -29.62 16.74
CA ALA A 13 1.80 -28.41 15.94
C ALA A 13 0.38 -28.02 15.52
N GLU A 14 -0.41 -28.99 15.05
CA GLU A 14 -1.80 -28.77 14.64
C GLU A 14 -2.66 -28.32 15.83
N TYR A 15 -2.50 -28.95 16.99
CA TYR A 15 -3.21 -28.57 18.21
C TYR A 15 -2.83 -27.16 18.67
N PHE A 16 -1.54 -26.83 18.65
CA PHE A 16 -1.05 -25.52 19.04
C PHE A 16 -1.59 -24.41 18.11
N LEU A 17 -1.55 -24.64 16.79
CA LEU A 17 -2.11 -23.74 15.80
C LEU A 17 -3.62 -23.52 16.00
N ALA A 18 -4.38 -24.60 16.21
CA ALA A 18 -5.82 -24.52 16.44
C ALA A 18 -6.16 -23.62 17.63
N ARG A 19 -5.37 -23.68 18.72
CA ARG A 19 -5.57 -22.84 19.90
C ARG A 19 -5.16 -21.39 19.70
N ILE A 20 -4.12 -21.12 18.90
CA ILE A 20 -3.74 -19.76 18.53
C ILE A 20 -4.85 -19.09 17.71
N LEU A 21 -5.48 -19.83 16.81
CA LEU A 21 -6.50 -19.31 15.91
C LEU A 21 -7.93 -19.34 16.49
N GLU A 22 -8.11 -19.91 17.68
CA GLU A 22 -9.40 -20.02 18.36
C GLU A 22 -10.12 -18.66 18.46
N GLY A 23 -11.41 -18.63 18.09
CA GLY A 23 -12.23 -17.42 18.06
C GLY A 23 -11.99 -16.51 16.86
N THR A 24 -11.08 -16.89 15.93
CA THR A 24 -10.78 -16.12 14.73
C THR A 24 -11.39 -16.80 13.51
N ARG A 25 -12.04 -16.03 12.62
CA ARG A 25 -12.61 -16.58 11.36
C ARG A 25 -11.49 -16.83 10.34
N VAL A 26 -10.97 -18.05 10.30
CA VAL A 26 -9.81 -18.47 9.50
C VAL A 26 -10.13 -19.66 8.59
N SER A 27 -9.61 -19.65 7.37
CA SER A 27 -9.45 -20.81 6.48
C SER A 27 -8.03 -21.32 6.57
N ARG A 28 -7.85 -22.62 6.83
CA ARG A 28 -6.55 -23.29 6.79
C ARG A 28 -6.36 -23.98 5.45
N HIS A 29 -5.20 -23.79 4.83
CA HIS A 29 -4.84 -24.38 3.54
C HIS A 29 -3.56 -25.18 3.71
N TYR A 30 -3.63 -26.49 3.54
CA TYR A 30 -2.47 -27.36 3.76
C TYR A 30 -1.62 -27.44 2.50
N PHE A 31 -0.29 -27.46 2.68
CA PHE A 31 0.68 -27.63 1.60
C PHE A 31 1.83 -28.53 2.03
N HIS A 32 2.41 -29.26 1.10
CA HIS A 32 3.56 -30.13 1.30
C HIS A 32 4.79 -29.68 0.52
N THR A 33 4.60 -28.85 -0.51
CA THR A 33 5.69 -28.30 -1.33
C THR A 33 5.54 -26.80 -1.52
N VAL A 34 6.64 -26.12 -1.88
CA VAL A 34 6.61 -24.68 -2.20
C VAL A 34 5.75 -24.40 -3.44
N GLU A 35 5.67 -25.33 -4.39
CA GLU A 35 4.83 -25.18 -5.60
C GLU A 35 3.33 -25.23 -5.27
N GLU A 36 2.93 -26.10 -4.35
CA GLU A 36 1.57 -26.10 -3.81
C GLU A 36 1.26 -24.79 -3.07
N LEU A 37 2.20 -24.29 -2.26
CA LEU A 37 2.05 -23.01 -1.57
C LEU A 37 1.89 -21.84 -2.56
N LEU A 38 2.62 -21.85 -3.68
CA LEU A 38 2.45 -20.86 -4.74
C LEU A 38 1.05 -20.94 -5.37
N THR A 39 0.56 -22.15 -5.62
CA THR A 39 -0.80 -22.38 -6.14
C THR A 39 -1.86 -21.86 -5.16
N LEU A 40 -1.65 -22.05 -3.86
CA LEU A 40 -2.51 -21.50 -2.81
C LEU A 40 -2.44 -19.97 -2.78
N ALA A 41 -1.26 -19.37 -2.86
CA ALA A 41 -1.06 -17.92 -2.86
C ALA A 41 -1.68 -17.23 -4.08
N GLN A 42 -1.80 -17.94 -5.22
CA GLN A 42 -2.52 -17.44 -6.40
C GLN A 42 -4.04 -17.46 -6.21
N ARG A 43 -4.57 -18.41 -5.43
CA ARG A 43 -6.01 -18.58 -5.21
C ARG A 43 -6.53 -17.77 -4.03
N PHE A 44 -5.68 -17.54 -3.04
CA PHE A 44 -6.03 -16.93 -1.77
C PHE A 44 -4.99 -15.87 -1.38
N ALA A 45 -5.46 -14.73 -0.90
CA ALA A 45 -4.61 -13.76 -0.21
C ALA A 45 -4.21 -14.34 1.15
N LEU A 46 -3.08 -15.05 1.20
CA LEU A 46 -2.57 -15.68 2.42
C LEU A 46 -2.08 -14.61 3.39
N ASP A 47 -2.56 -14.68 4.64
CA ASP A 47 -2.20 -13.76 5.72
C ASP A 47 -1.00 -14.27 6.53
N LEU A 48 -0.74 -15.57 6.50
CA LEU A 48 0.24 -16.25 7.33
C LEU A 48 0.61 -17.61 6.74
N ILE A 49 1.89 -17.97 6.84
CA ILE A 49 2.40 -19.32 6.67
C ILE A 49 2.78 -19.84 8.07
N PHE A 50 2.27 -21.01 8.44
CA PHE A 50 2.63 -21.70 9.66
C PHE A 50 3.27 -23.04 9.30
N ILE A 51 4.51 -23.26 9.76
CA ILE A 51 5.21 -24.51 9.54
C ILE A 51 5.57 -25.11 10.90
N GLY A 52 5.07 -26.30 11.19
CA GLY A 52 5.25 -26.96 12.49
C GLY A 52 5.85 -28.34 12.36
N ASN A 53 6.77 -28.66 13.26
CA ASN A 53 7.41 -29.97 13.31
C ASN A 53 6.94 -30.82 14.50
N SER A 54 7.09 -32.14 14.37
CA SER A 54 6.75 -33.14 15.37
C SER A 54 7.80 -33.26 16.49
N GLY A 55 9.07 -32.93 16.21
CA GLY A 55 10.13 -32.85 17.23
C GLY A 55 10.64 -34.21 17.71
N GLY A 56 10.80 -35.14 16.77
CA GLY A 56 11.47 -36.43 17.00
C GLY A 56 12.98 -36.29 17.21
N ASP A 57 13.63 -37.29 17.83
CA ASP A 57 15.06 -37.24 18.15
C ASP A 57 15.98 -37.33 16.90
N ASP A 58 15.45 -37.85 15.77
CA ASP A 58 16.12 -37.93 14.46
C ASP A 58 15.68 -36.82 13.47
N ASP A 59 14.95 -35.81 13.95
CA ASP A 59 14.20 -34.87 13.11
C ASP A 59 15.12 -33.76 12.57
N PRO A 60 15.49 -33.79 11.27
CA PRO A 60 16.37 -32.78 10.72
C PRO A 60 15.54 -31.54 10.49
N VAL A 61 15.56 -30.64 11.48
CA VAL A 61 15.10 -29.25 11.38
C VAL A 61 15.47 -28.63 10.02
N PHE A 62 16.61 -29.06 9.44
CA PHE A 62 17.09 -28.74 8.09
C PHE A 62 16.03 -28.75 6.97
N GLY A 63 15.17 -29.76 6.84
CA GLY A 63 14.20 -29.82 5.73
C GLY A 63 13.16 -28.69 5.78
N ILE A 64 12.71 -28.35 6.99
CA ILE A 64 11.81 -27.22 7.23
C ILE A 64 12.55 -25.90 7.00
N LEU A 65 13.80 -25.79 7.45
CA LEU A 65 14.60 -24.56 7.23
C LEU A 65 14.84 -24.29 5.75
N ASP A 66 15.12 -25.32 4.95
CA ASP A 66 15.26 -25.18 3.50
C ASP A 66 13.95 -24.73 2.85
N THR A 67 12.82 -25.24 3.34
CA THR A 67 11.50 -24.76 2.92
C THR A 67 11.31 -23.28 3.27
N VAL A 68 11.67 -22.83 4.47
CA VAL A 68 11.58 -21.40 4.85
C VAL A 68 12.50 -20.54 3.97
N ARG A 69 13.74 -20.97 3.74
CA ARG A 69 14.67 -20.26 2.84
C ARG A 69 14.09 -20.15 1.43
N ALA A 70 13.51 -21.23 0.90
CA ALA A 70 12.87 -21.22 -0.41
C ALA A 70 11.69 -20.23 -0.45
N ILE A 71 10.82 -20.25 0.56
CA ILE A 71 9.70 -19.29 0.72
C ILE A 71 10.22 -17.85 0.74
N LYS A 72 11.23 -17.56 1.56
CA LYS A 72 11.75 -16.20 1.74
C LYS A 72 12.62 -15.72 0.58
N SER A 73 13.16 -16.62 -0.23
CA SER A 73 13.83 -16.27 -1.50
C SER A 73 12.85 -15.96 -2.63
N HIS A 74 11.58 -16.34 -2.51
CA HIS A 74 10.60 -16.19 -3.57
C HIS A 74 9.83 -14.86 -3.45
N THR A 75 9.85 -14.04 -4.50
CA THR A 75 9.29 -12.68 -4.51
C THR A 75 7.85 -12.59 -4.02
N TYR A 76 6.98 -13.53 -4.42
CA TYR A 76 5.57 -13.50 -4.05
C TYR A 76 5.26 -14.10 -2.67
N LEU A 77 6.14 -14.93 -2.13
CA LEU A 77 5.91 -15.61 -0.85
C LEU A 77 6.62 -14.92 0.31
N SER A 78 7.75 -14.27 0.05
CA SER A 78 8.60 -13.60 1.04
C SER A 78 7.86 -12.54 1.86
N ILE A 79 6.83 -11.92 1.29
CA ILE A 79 5.98 -10.90 1.95
C ILE A 79 4.99 -11.50 2.96
N ILE A 80 4.74 -12.81 2.91
CA ILE A 80 3.80 -13.49 3.79
C ILE A 80 4.55 -13.87 5.07
N PRO A 81 4.06 -13.45 6.26
CA PRO A 81 4.72 -13.79 7.50
C PRO A 81 4.74 -15.30 7.70
N THR A 82 5.86 -15.84 8.18
CA THR A 82 6.14 -17.26 8.34
C THR A 82 6.51 -17.52 9.79
N ILE A 83 5.70 -18.35 10.44
CA ILE A 83 5.89 -18.78 11.82
C ILE A 83 6.36 -20.23 11.80
N LEU A 84 7.42 -20.51 12.56
CA LEU A 84 7.86 -21.86 12.84
C LEU A 84 7.35 -22.34 14.21
N TYR A 85 7.07 -23.62 14.32
CA TYR A 85 6.77 -24.28 15.58
C TYR A 85 7.59 -25.55 15.75
N HIS A 86 8.15 -25.73 16.95
CA HIS A 86 8.77 -26.97 17.38
C HIS A 86 8.47 -27.18 18.87
N PRO A 87 8.02 -28.36 19.32
CA PRO A 87 7.56 -28.55 20.70
C PRO A 87 8.68 -28.35 21.72
N ARG A 88 9.90 -28.81 21.40
CA ARG A 88 11.08 -28.79 22.30
C ARG A 88 12.34 -28.28 21.58
N PRO A 89 12.44 -26.98 21.26
CA PRO A 89 13.58 -26.46 20.50
C PRO A 89 14.85 -26.44 21.35
N THR A 90 16.00 -26.63 20.69
CA THR A 90 17.31 -26.24 21.26
C THR A 90 17.64 -24.80 20.86
N ASP A 91 18.63 -24.19 21.49
CA ASP A 91 19.12 -22.86 21.09
C ASP A 91 19.59 -22.86 19.63
N THR A 92 20.26 -23.94 19.19
CA THR A 92 20.69 -24.11 17.80
C THR A 92 19.49 -24.16 16.85
N THR A 93 18.41 -24.86 17.21
CA THR A 93 17.16 -24.91 16.44
C THR A 93 16.54 -23.53 16.30
N LEU A 94 16.49 -22.76 17.40
CA LEU A 94 15.90 -21.43 17.42
C LEU A 94 16.72 -20.43 16.59
N LEU A 95 18.05 -20.45 16.71
CA LEU A 95 18.94 -19.62 15.92
C LEU A 95 18.80 -19.93 14.42
N ALA A 96 18.86 -21.21 14.05
CA ALA A 96 18.75 -21.63 12.66
C ALA A 96 17.38 -21.27 12.04
N ALA A 97 16.31 -21.31 12.84
CA ALA A 97 14.98 -20.84 12.44
C ALA A 97 14.98 -19.35 12.04
N TYR A 98 15.48 -18.46 12.90
CA TYR A 98 15.53 -17.04 12.57
C TYR A 98 16.50 -16.73 11.42
N GLU A 99 17.66 -17.40 11.36
CA GLU A 99 18.61 -17.27 10.25
C GLU A 99 18.05 -17.74 8.89
N SER A 100 17.08 -18.67 8.91
CA SER A 100 16.38 -19.11 7.68
C SER A 100 15.37 -18.08 7.16
N GLY A 101 15.01 -17.08 7.98
CA GLY A 101 14.06 -16.02 7.63
C GLY A 101 12.68 -16.16 8.26
N ALA A 102 12.47 -17.09 9.20
CA ALA A 102 11.23 -17.13 9.97
C ALA A 102 11.07 -15.82 10.78
N GLU A 103 9.89 -15.20 10.76
CA GLU A 103 9.68 -13.96 11.52
C GLU A 103 9.30 -14.21 12.99
N GLU A 104 8.79 -15.40 13.31
CA GLU A 104 8.50 -15.78 14.69
C GLU A 104 8.60 -17.30 14.88
N PHE A 105 8.87 -17.71 16.13
CA PHE A 105 9.04 -19.10 16.52
C PHE A 105 8.22 -19.40 17.78
N TYR A 106 7.53 -20.54 17.79
CA TYR A 106 6.80 -21.02 18.95
C TYR A 106 7.19 -22.44 19.38
N SER A 107 6.97 -22.72 20.66
CA SER A 107 7.15 -24.03 21.28
C SER A 107 6.13 -24.25 22.38
N ASP A 108 6.11 -25.45 22.97
CA ASP A 108 5.20 -25.77 24.07
C ASP A 108 5.45 -24.93 25.32
N ALA A 109 6.66 -24.37 25.46
CA ALA A 109 7.00 -23.46 26.54
C ALA A 109 6.30 -22.09 26.41
N VAL A 110 5.83 -21.72 25.21
CA VAL A 110 5.19 -20.41 24.98
C VAL A 110 3.71 -20.48 25.36
N PRO A 111 3.23 -19.62 26.28
CA PRO A 111 1.81 -19.58 26.61
C PRO A 111 0.98 -19.22 25.37
N VAL A 112 -0.02 -20.05 25.04
CA VAL A 112 -0.89 -19.90 23.85
C VAL A 112 -1.48 -18.49 23.73
N ARG A 113 -1.88 -17.87 24.85
CA ARG A 113 -2.43 -16.50 24.82
C ARG A 113 -1.42 -15.47 24.31
N ILE A 114 -0.15 -15.64 24.66
CA ILE A 114 0.95 -14.78 24.19
C ILE A 114 1.21 -15.05 22.71
N ALA A 115 1.31 -16.32 22.31
CA ALA A 115 1.48 -16.69 20.90
C ALA A 115 0.34 -16.14 20.03
N ARG A 116 -0.91 -16.20 20.49
CA ARG A 116 -2.06 -15.60 19.80
C ARG A 116 -1.92 -14.10 19.57
N VAL A 117 -1.54 -13.35 20.62
CA VAL A 117 -1.36 -11.89 20.50
C VAL A 117 -0.21 -11.58 19.53
N LYS A 118 0.93 -12.26 19.68
CA LYS A 118 2.10 -12.10 18.80
C LYS A 118 1.78 -12.41 17.33
N THR A 119 1.08 -13.51 17.06
CA THR A 119 0.62 -13.86 15.70
C THR A 119 -0.30 -12.77 15.14
N GLY A 120 -1.22 -12.25 15.96
CA GLY A 120 -2.06 -11.12 15.58
C GLY A 120 -1.25 -9.88 15.20
N MET A 121 -0.26 -9.50 16.02
CA MET A 121 0.63 -8.36 15.75
C MET A 121 1.46 -8.56 14.49
N LEU A 122 1.98 -9.77 14.25
CA LEU A 122 2.78 -10.09 13.07
C LEU A 122 1.96 -9.93 11.79
N ILE A 123 0.75 -10.49 11.75
CA ILE A 123 -0.18 -10.33 10.61
C ILE A 123 -0.52 -8.85 10.42
N GLN A 124 -0.82 -8.12 11.49
CA GLN A 124 -1.12 -6.68 11.40
C GLN A 124 0.05 -5.85 10.87
N ARG A 125 1.29 -6.20 11.25
CA ARG A 125 2.49 -5.54 10.72
C ARG A 125 2.63 -5.79 9.22
N ALA A 126 2.55 -7.05 8.78
CA ALA A 126 2.62 -7.39 7.36
C ALA A 126 1.54 -6.66 6.55
N MET A 127 0.30 -6.61 7.06
CA MET A 127 -0.79 -5.86 6.43
C MET A 127 -0.49 -4.36 6.32
N ARG A 128 0.09 -3.72 7.35
CA ARG A 128 0.46 -2.29 7.30
C ARG A 128 1.55 -2.02 6.28
N ASP A 129 2.54 -2.89 6.21
CA ASP A 129 3.66 -2.75 5.27
C ASP A 129 3.18 -2.84 3.82
N LEU A 130 2.13 -3.65 3.54
CA LEU A 130 1.48 -3.75 2.24
C LEU A 130 0.45 -2.63 1.97
N ALA A 131 -0.03 -1.95 3.01
CA ALA A 131 -1.07 -0.93 2.90
C ALA A 131 -0.53 0.47 2.56
N VAL A 132 0.81 0.62 2.44
CA VAL A 132 1.47 1.87 2.04
C VAL A 132 1.99 1.76 0.61
N ASN A 133 1.94 2.87 -0.13
CA ASN A 133 2.50 2.95 -1.46
C ASN A 133 4.04 2.92 -1.39
N PRO A 134 4.73 1.99 -2.08
CA PRO A 134 6.17 1.76 -1.87
C PRO A 134 7.07 2.89 -2.37
N SER A 135 6.67 3.63 -3.41
CA SER A 135 7.51 4.69 -3.97
C SER A 135 7.48 5.97 -3.13
N THR A 136 6.33 6.25 -2.51
CA THR A 136 6.07 7.51 -1.78
C THR A 136 5.98 7.36 -0.26
N ARG A 137 5.79 6.13 0.24
CA ARG A 137 5.50 5.80 1.64
C ARG A 137 4.24 6.48 2.19
N LEU A 138 3.33 6.91 1.31
CA LEU A 138 2.02 7.40 1.68
C LEU A 138 1.04 6.23 1.87
N PRO A 139 0.00 6.38 2.71
CA PRO A 139 -1.15 5.49 2.74
C PRO A 139 -1.66 5.10 1.34
N GLY A 140 -1.85 3.81 1.08
CA GLY A 140 -2.40 3.28 -0.17
C GLY A 140 -3.94 3.19 -0.18
N PRO A 141 -4.53 2.60 -1.22
CA PRO A 141 -5.99 2.53 -1.41
C PRO A 141 -6.78 2.04 -0.20
N GLY A 142 -6.36 0.94 0.44
CA GLY A 142 -7.09 0.40 1.59
C GLY A 142 -7.11 1.32 2.82
N LEU A 143 -6.07 2.15 3.01
CA LEU A 143 -6.06 3.15 4.09
C LEU A 143 -6.81 4.42 3.71
N ILE A 144 -6.84 4.78 2.42
CA ILE A 144 -7.67 5.88 1.90
C ILE A 144 -9.14 5.58 2.18
N ASP A 145 -9.61 4.37 1.84
CA ASP A 145 -11.00 3.97 2.07
C ASP A 145 -11.37 4.03 3.56
N GLN A 146 -10.49 3.52 4.43
CA GLN A 146 -10.69 3.55 5.88
C GLN A 146 -10.79 4.97 6.43
N GLU A 147 -9.97 5.90 5.92
CA GLU A 147 -10.00 7.30 6.34
C GLU A 147 -11.29 7.99 5.89
N ILE A 148 -11.68 7.82 4.62
CA ILE A 148 -12.93 8.41 4.12
C ILE A 148 -14.12 7.87 4.91
N ASP A 149 -14.19 6.56 5.13
CA ASP A 149 -15.23 5.93 5.95
C ASP A 149 -15.23 6.46 7.40
N ARG A 150 -14.04 6.73 7.97
CA ARG A 150 -13.91 7.34 9.30
C ARG A 150 -14.51 8.73 9.32
N GLN A 151 -14.22 9.56 8.31
CA GLN A 151 -14.72 10.93 8.21
C GLN A 151 -16.24 10.98 8.00
N ILE A 152 -16.80 10.08 7.18
CA ILE A 152 -18.26 9.94 7.01
C ILE A 152 -18.94 9.68 8.36
N ARG A 153 -18.37 8.80 9.20
CA ARG A 153 -18.92 8.48 10.52
C ARG A 153 -18.81 9.60 11.54
N MET A 154 -17.85 10.51 11.39
CA MET A 154 -17.65 11.62 12.33
C MET A 154 -18.68 12.75 12.16
N GLU A 155 -19.53 12.69 11.13
CA GLU A 155 -20.58 13.68 10.83
C GLU A 155 -20.06 15.14 10.75
N GLN A 156 -18.77 15.33 10.48
CA GLN A 156 -18.14 16.63 10.26
C GLN A 156 -18.06 16.96 8.76
N GLN A 157 -17.96 18.25 8.44
CA GLN A 157 -17.71 18.67 7.05
C GLN A 157 -16.25 18.48 6.70
N PHE A 158 -16.00 17.56 5.77
CA PHE A 158 -14.69 17.31 5.19
C PHE A 158 -14.76 17.40 3.67
N ALA A 159 -13.60 17.50 3.05
CA ALA A 159 -13.42 17.45 1.62
C ALA A 159 -12.46 16.33 1.24
N VAL A 160 -12.75 15.70 0.10
CA VAL A 160 -11.83 14.78 -0.57
C VAL A 160 -11.32 15.48 -1.81
N CYS A 161 -10.00 15.70 -1.86
CA CYS A 161 -9.32 16.30 -3.00
C CYS A 161 -8.54 15.21 -3.74
N TYR A 162 -8.83 15.03 -5.01
CA TYR A 162 -8.17 14.11 -5.91
C TYR A 162 -7.20 14.89 -6.78
N ALA A 163 -5.90 14.71 -6.56
CA ALA A 163 -4.83 15.37 -7.30
C ALA A 163 -4.20 14.41 -8.33
N ASP A 164 -3.94 14.91 -9.53
CA ASP A 164 -3.30 14.17 -10.62
C ASP A 164 -2.39 15.08 -11.46
N LEU A 165 -1.30 14.50 -11.98
CA LEU A 165 -0.34 15.19 -12.85
C LEU A 165 -0.77 15.19 -14.33
N ASP A 166 -0.96 16.38 -14.88
CA ASP A 166 -1.23 16.56 -16.30
C ASP A 166 0.06 16.35 -17.13
N ASN A 167 -0.07 15.68 -18.28
CA ASN A 167 1.05 15.35 -19.18
C ASN A 167 2.15 14.45 -18.57
N PHE A 168 1.92 13.81 -17.42
CA PHE A 168 2.90 12.95 -16.77
C PHE A 168 3.36 11.78 -17.65
N LYS A 169 2.43 11.17 -18.38
CA LYS A 169 2.77 10.11 -19.34
C LYS A 169 3.77 10.58 -20.40
N ALA A 170 3.54 11.76 -20.98
CA ALA A 170 4.46 12.32 -21.99
C ALA A 170 5.84 12.59 -21.38
N TYR A 171 5.90 13.06 -20.14
CA TYR A 171 7.15 13.21 -19.40
C TYR A 171 7.87 11.88 -19.21
N ASN A 172 7.15 10.81 -18.81
CA ASN A 172 7.72 9.47 -18.64
C ASN A 172 8.22 8.89 -19.95
N ASP A 173 7.48 9.06 -21.04
CA ASP A 173 7.87 8.55 -22.35
C ASP A 173 9.12 9.29 -22.87
N TYR A 174 9.28 10.57 -22.52
CA TYR A 174 10.42 11.39 -22.95
C TYR A 174 11.68 11.22 -22.08
N TYR A 175 11.56 11.25 -20.74
CA TYR A 175 12.70 11.17 -19.83
C TYR A 175 12.95 9.77 -19.25
N GLY A 176 11.98 8.86 -19.35
CA GLY A 176 12.03 7.51 -18.79
C GLY A 176 11.47 7.41 -17.37
N TYR A 177 11.03 6.19 -17.03
CA TYR A 177 10.32 5.90 -15.78
C TYR A 177 11.10 6.27 -14.51
N TYR A 178 12.43 6.21 -14.53
CA TYR A 178 13.28 6.56 -13.38
C TYR A 178 13.09 8.04 -12.96
N TYR A 179 13.02 8.95 -13.92
CA TYR A 179 12.77 10.36 -13.65
C TYR A 179 11.30 10.63 -13.35
N GLY A 180 10.40 9.88 -13.98
CA GLY A 180 8.98 9.86 -13.65
C GLY A 180 8.70 9.56 -12.18
N ASP A 181 9.30 8.50 -11.66
CA ASP A 181 9.18 8.10 -10.26
C ASP A 181 9.73 9.17 -9.31
N ARG A 182 10.77 9.92 -9.71
CA ARG A 182 11.24 11.10 -8.94
C ARG A 182 10.21 12.23 -8.92
N VAL A 183 9.47 12.44 -10.02
CA VAL A 183 8.38 13.42 -10.06
C VAL A 183 7.24 12.99 -9.14
N ILE A 184 6.82 11.72 -9.19
CA ILE A 184 5.80 11.17 -8.27
C ILE A 184 6.20 11.41 -6.81
N ARG A 185 7.44 11.08 -6.42
CA ARG A 185 7.95 11.30 -5.06
C ARG A 185 7.98 12.78 -4.67
N LEU A 186 8.32 13.66 -5.61
CA LEU A 186 8.32 15.09 -5.37
C LEU A 186 6.89 15.60 -5.14
N THR A 187 5.94 15.24 -6.01
CA THR A 187 4.53 15.60 -5.88
C THR A 187 3.96 15.12 -4.55
N ALA A 188 4.21 13.86 -4.19
CA ALA A 188 3.82 13.29 -2.90
C ALA A 188 4.36 14.11 -1.72
N ARG A 189 5.63 14.53 -1.77
CA ARG A 189 6.24 15.37 -0.75
C ARG A 189 5.59 16.76 -0.68
N ILE A 190 5.39 17.41 -1.82
CA ILE A 190 4.75 18.74 -1.88
C ILE A 190 3.36 18.69 -1.25
N ILE A 191 2.54 17.72 -1.66
CA ILE A 191 1.18 17.55 -1.11
C ILE A 191 1.25 17.32 0.40
N LYS A 192 2.09 16.37 0.84
CA LYS A 192 2.24 16.03 2.26
C LYS A 192 2.67 17.22 3.10
N ASP A 193 3.71 17.95 2.68
CA ASP A 193 4.29 19.04 3.46
C ASP A 193 3.30 20.21 3.58
N VAL A 194 2.63 20.59 2.47
CA VAL A 194 1.59 21.64 2.50
C VAL A 194 0.41 21.26 3.39
N VAL A 195 -0.07 20.01 3.29
CA VAL A 195 -1.17 19.53 4.14
C VAL A 195 -0.74 19.52 5.60
N PHE A 196 0.44 19.01 5.92
CA PHE A 196 0.95 18.96 7.29
C PHE A 196 1.07 20.36 7.92
N ASP A 197 1.61 21.33 7.18
CA ASP A 197 1.82 22.70 7.66
C ASP A 197 0.50 23.47 7.89
N LEU A 198 -0.52 23.20 7.08
CA LEU A 198 -1.81 23.92 7.13
C LEU A 198 -2.90 23.16 7.89
N CYS A 199 -2.78 21.84 8.03
CA CYS A 199 -3.74 20.95 8.67
C CYS A 199 -3.01 19.70 9.20
N HIS A 200 -2.55 19.76 10.45
CA HIS A 200 -1.78 18.67 11.05
C HIS A 200 -2.55 17.33 11.12
N GLU A 201 -3.89 17.37 11.17
CA GLU A 201 -4.74 16.17 11.15
C GLU A 201 -5.18 15.76 9.73
N GLY A 202 -4.74 16.49 8.70
CA GLY A 202 -5.04 16.19 7.31
C GLY A 202 -4.42 14.87 6.88
N PHE A 203 -5.14 14.15 6.04
CA PHE A 203 -4.69 12.86 5.50
C PHE A 203 -4.25 13.02 4.05
N VAL A 204 -3.18 12.32 3.69
CA VAL A 204 -2.66 12.24 2.32
C VAL A 204 -2.40 10.78 1.98
N GLY A 205 -2.98 10.31 0.88
CA GLY A 205 -2.79 8.98 0.34
C GLY A 205 -2.36 9.00 -1.13
N HIS A 206 -1.82 7.88 -1.59
CA HIS A 206 -1.40 7.67 -2.97
C HIS A 206 -2.02 6.38 -3.50
N ILE A 207 -2.96 6.53 -4.45
CA ILE A 207 -3.68 5.40 -5.05
C ILE A 207 -2.72 4.55 -5.89
N GLY A 208 -2.02 5.18 -6.82
CA GLY A 208 -1.05 4.58 -7.72
C GLY A 208 -0.74 5.50 -8.89
N GLY A 209 0.38 5.27 -9.58
CA GLY A 209 0.80 6.13 -10.69
C GLY A 209 1.01 7.58 -10.24
N ASP A 210 0.22 8.48 -10.81
CA ASP A 210 0.19 9.92 -10.53
C ASP A 210 -1.05 10.38 -9.75
N ASP A 211 -1.84 9.44 -9.20
CA ASP A 211 -3.11 9.70 -8.52
C ASP A 211 -2.97 9.80 -6.99
N PHE A 212 -3.27 10.97 -6.43
CA PHE A 212 -3.20 11.24 -4.98
C PHE A 212 -4.56 11.64 -4.41
N ILE A 213 -4.79 11.29 -3.14
CA ILE A 213 -5.98 11.67 -2.39
C ILE A 213 -5.57 12.48 -1.16
N VAL A 214 -6.26 13.59 -0.92
CA VAL A 214 -6.14 14.40 0.29
C VAL A 214 -7.49 14.47 0.96
N VAL A 215 -7.55 14.22 2.27
CA VAL A 215 -8.78 14.35 3.07
C VAL A 215 -8.54 15.37 4.17
N ILE A 216 -9.31 16.46 4.14
CA ILE A 216 -9.10 17.67 4.95
C ILE A 216 -10.43 18.30 5.36
N PRO A 217 -10.46 19.16 6.39
CA PRO A 217 -11.61 20.03 6.68
C PRO A 217 -12.03 20.86 5.47
N ALA A 218 -13.34 20.99 5.25
CA ALA A 218 -13.89 21.62 4.05
C ALA A 218 -13.53 23.11 3.90
N ASP A 219 -13.36 23.82 5.02
CA ASP A 219 -13.00 25.24 5.07
C ASP A 219 -11.53 25.50 4.69
N LEU A 220 -10.67 24.49 4.78
CA LEU A 220 -9.25 24.58 4.43
C LEU A 220 -8.96 24.32 2.95
N VAL A 221 -9.96 23.87 2.16
CA VAL A 221 -9.80 23.51 0.75
C VAL A 221 -9.08 24.58 -0.07
N PRO A 222 -9.48 25.87 -0.06
CA PRO A 222 -8.81 26.87 -0.90
C PRO A 222 -7.34 27.04 -0.54
N ARG A 223 -7.03 27.16 0.76
CA ARG A 223 -5.66 27.38 1.25
C ARG A 223 -4.74 26.21 0.93
N ILE A 224 -5.22 24.98 1.10
CA ILE A 224 -4.43 23.78 0.84
C ILE A 224 -4.25 23.58 -0.67
N CYS A 225 -5.32 23.63 -1.47
CA CYS A 225 -5.21 23.44 -2.92
C CYS A 225 -4.28 24.50 -3.54
N GLU A 226 -4.47 25.78 -3.21
CA GLU A 226 -3.62 26.86 -3.71
C GLU A 226 -2.16 26.71 -3.26
N GLY A 227 -1.93 26.30 -2.01
CA GLY A 227 -0.60 26.01 -1.49
C GLY A 227 0.12 24.89 -2.25
N ILE A 228 -0.61 23.80 -2.54
CA ILE A 228 -0.09 22.66 -3.31
C ILE A 228 0.25 23.11 -4.74
N LEU A 229 -0.71 23.73 -5.45
CA LEU A 229 -0.55 24.14 -6.85
C LEU A 229 0.61 25.13 -6.99
N ARG A 230 0.66 26.16 -6.14
CA ARG A 230 1.74 27.15 -6.16
C ARG A 230 3.11 26.52 -5.93
N THR A 231 3.22 25.63 -4.95
CA THR A 231 4.49 24.97 -4.62
C THR A 231 4.92 24.04 -5.76
N PHE A 232 3.97 23.31 -6.34
CA PHE A 232 4.20 22.46 -7.49
C PHE A 232 4.73 23.26 -8.69
N ASP A 233 4.05 24.33 -9.08
CA ASP A 233 4.41 25.17 -10.23
C ASP A 233 5.78 25.83 -10.09
N LEU A 234 6.19 26.16 -8.86
CA LEU A 234 7.51 26.71 -8.59
C LEU A 234 8.63 25.68 -8.83
N ILE A 235 8.39 24.40 -8.54
CA ILE A 235 9.44 23.37 -8.51
C ILE A 235 9.46 22.53 -9.78
N ILE A 236 8.29 22.20 -10.35
CA ILE A 236 8.18 21.25 -11.47
C ILE A 236 9.02 21.62 -12.70
N PRO A 237 9.21 22.91 -13.09
CA PRO A 237 10.04 23.24 -14.25
C PRO A 237 11.51 22.82 -14.08
N TYR A 238 11.99 22.69 -12.84
CA TYR A 238 13.36 22.22 -12.54
C TYR A 238 13.49 20.69 -12.56
N ARG A 239 12.44 19.96 -12.98
CA ARG A 239 12.50 18.53 -13.33
C ARG A 239 12.66 18.30 -14.83
N TYR A 240 12.70 19.37 -15.61
CA TYR A 240 12.99 19.34 -17.04
C TYR A 240 14.43 19.73 -17.31
N GLN A 241 14.98 19.28 -18.44
CA GLN A 241 16.27 19.76 -18.92
C GLN A 241 16.19 21.28 -19.19
N PRO A 242 17.30 22.03 -19.02
CA PRO A 242 17.30 23.48 -19.22
C PRO A 242 16.74 23.92 -20.58
N GLU A 243 17.00 23.17 -21.64
CA GLU A 243 16.52 23.43 -23.00
C GLU A 243 15.01 23.31 -23.10
N ASP A 244 14.45 22.21 -22.59
CA ASP A 244 13.00 21.94 -22.60
C ASP A 244 12.27 22.95 -21.72
N ARG A 245 12.84 23.30 -20.57
CA ARG A 245 12.32 24.33 -19.67
C ARG A 245 12.27 25.71 -20.33
N ARG A 246 13.35 26.14 -21.01
CA ARG A 246 13.37 27.42 -21.74
C ARG A 246 12.34 27.46 -22.85
N ARG A 247 12.13 26.31 -23.51
CA ARG A 247 11.16 26.15 -24.59
C ARG A 247 9.71 26.05 -24.11
N GLY A 248 9.49 25.58 -22.87
CA GLY A 248 8.16 25.43 -22.27
C GLY A 248 7.40 24.17 -22.71
N TYR A 249 8.03 23.26 -23.45
CA TYR A 249 7.42 22.02 -23.90
C TYR A 249 8.46 20.94 -24.26
N ILE A 250 8.02 19.68 -24.20
CA ILE A 250 8.71 18.50 -24.72
C ILE A 250 8.01 18.00 -25.99
N ILE A 251 8.74 17.25 -26.82
CA ILE A 251 8.19 16.61 -28.02
C ILE A 251 8.41 15.11 -27.85
N THR A 252 7.32 14.33 -27.81
CA THR A 252 7.39 12.87 -27.74
C THR A 252 6.37 12.24 -28.69
N GLY A 253 6.63 11.00 -29.08
CA GLY A 253 5.76 10.25 -29.98
C GLY A 253 4.46 9.82 -29.30
N ASN A 254 3.31 10.04 -29.94
CA ASN A 254 2.05 9.45 -29.52
C ASN A 254 2.01 7.95 -29.85
N ARG A 255 0.94 7.24 -29.46
CA ARG A 255 0.76 5.79 -29.73
C ARG A 255 0.74 5.42 -31.23
N ARG A 256 0.64 6.40 -32.13
CA ARG A 256 0.65 6.24 -33.60
C ARG A 256 2.02 6.55 -34.21
N GLY A 257 3.03 6.88 -33.39
CA GLY A 257 4.38 7.24 -33.83
C GLY A 257 4.51 8.68 -34.32
N GLU A 258 3.47 9.51 -34.19
CA GLU A 258 3.50 10.91 -34.58
C GLU A 258 4.07 11.76 -33.43
N SER A 259 4.94 12.71 -33.75
CA SER A 259 5.50 13.63 -32.76
C SER A 259 4.48 14.68 -32.33
N GLU A 260 4.17 14.74 -31.04
CA GLU A 260 3.24 15.69 -30.44
C GLU A 260 3.96 16.58 -29.42
N LYS A 261 3.52 17.84 -29.31
CA LYS A 261 4.06 18.80 -28.34
C LYS A 261 3.27 18.74 -27.05
N PHE A 262 3.96 18.51 -25.93
CA PHE A 262 3.37 18.52 -24.59
C PHE A 262 3.98 19.64 -23.77
N ALA A 263 3.13 20.50 -23.20
CA ALA A 263 3.57 21.55 -22.29
C ALA A 263 4.24 20.97 -21.04
N ILE A 264 4.92 21.83 -20.27
CA ILE A 264 5.39 21.49 -18.92
C ILE A 264 4.20 20.95 -18.09
N MET A 265 4.45 19.91 -17.29
CA MET A 265 3.46 19.27 -16.44
C MET A 265 2.80 20.30 -15.51
N THR A 266 1.50 20.14 -15.33
CA THR A 266 0.68 20.88 -14.38
C THR A 266 0.02 19.90 -13.42
N LEU A 267 -0.61 20.41 -12.37
CA LEU A 267 -1.34 19.61 -11.40
C LEU A 267 -2.82 20.00 -11.39
N SER A 268 -3.69 19.01 -11.54
CA SER A 268 -5.14 19.17 -11.51
C SER A 268 -5.70 18.56 -10.22
N ILE A 269 -6.52 19.32 -9.48
CA ILE A 269 -7.14 18.88 -8.21
C ILE A 269 -8.67 18.94 -8.29
N ALA A 270 -9.34 17.80 -8.32
CA ALA A 270 -10.80 17.71 -8.22
C ALA A 270 -11.23 17.59 -6.76
N VAL A 271 -12.17 18.40 -6.30
CA VAL A 271 -12.57 18.46 -4.88
C VAL A 271 -14.06 18.18 -4.73
N VAL A 272 -14.40 17.22 -3.87
CA VAL A 272 -15.78 16.96 -3.43
C VAL A 272 -15.87 17.27 -1.94
N VAL A 273 -16.84 18.09 -1.56
CA VAL A 273 -17.12 18.45 -0.17
C VAL A 273 -18.32 17.65 0.32
N ASN A 274 -18.20 17.00 1.47
CA ASN A 274 -19.34 16.33 2.11
C ASN A 274 -20.26 17.38 2.75
N LYS A 275 -21.29 17.81 2.00
CA LYS A 275 -22.36 18.67 2.51
C LYS A 275 -23.56 17.82 2.95
N GLY A 276 -23.73 17.62 4.25
CA GLY A 276 -24.80 16.77 4.81
C GLY A 276 -24.47 15.27 4.71
N ARG A 277 -25.48 14.38 4.77
CA ARG A 277 -25.32 12.93 4.56
C ARG A 277 -25.29 12.57 3.06
N MET A 278 -24.59 13.35 2.25
CA MET A 278 -24.60 13.19 0.78
C MET A 278 -23.97 11.89 0.29
N PHE A 279 -23.10 11.27 1.09
CA PHE A 279 -22.37 10.07 0.67
C PHE A 279 -22.57 8.94 1.67
N ALA A 280 -23.09 7.80 1.18
CA ALA A 280 -23.27 6.60 1.98
C ALA A 280 -22.00 5.73 2.03
N HIS A 281 -21.12 5.88 1.02
CA HIS A 281 -19.91 5.08 0.85
C HIS A 281 -18.91 5.70 -0.15
N VAL A 282 -17.64 5.28 -0.08
CA VAL A 282 -16.51 5.78 -0.90
C VAL A 282 -16.76 5.66 -2.42
N GLY A 283 -17.53 4.66 -2.86
CA GLY A 283 -17.80 4.40 -4.28
C GLY A 283 -18.52 5.54 -5.00
N GLU A 284 -19.48 6.19 -4.32
CA GLU A 284 -20.18 7.36 -4.87
C GLU A 284 -19.22 8.53 -5.10
N MET A 285 -18.41 8.86 -4.09
CA MET A 285 -17.41 9.94 -4.20
C MET A 285 -16.44 9.70 -5.36
N SER A 286 -16.04 8.44 -5.56
CA SER A 286 -15.07 8.07 -6.59
C SER A 286 -15.57 8.37 -8.01
N HIS A 287 -16.86 8.11 -8.29
CA HIS A 287 -17.46 8.43 -9.59
C HIS A 287 -17.52 9.93 -9.85
N MET A 288 -17.95 10.73 -8.88
CA MET A 288 -17.97 12.19 -9.03
C MET A 288 -16.55 12.74 -9.22
N LEU A 289 -15.60 12.31 -8.39
CA LEU A 289 -14.20 12.74 -8.51
C LEU A 289 -13.62 12.42 -9.89
N ALA A 290 -13.97 11.28 -10.49
CA ALA A 290 -13.52 10.93 -11.84
C ALA A 290 -14.05 11.90 -12.92
N ASP A 291 -15.31 12.33 -12.81
CA ASP A 291 -15.90 13.26 -13.77
C ASP A 291 -15.41 14.70 -13.55
N LEU A 292 -15.30 15.16 -12.30
CA LEU A 292 -14.66 16.43 -11.98
C LEU A 292 -13.21 16.46 -12.46
N LYS A 293 -12.46 15.36 -12.30
CA LYS A 293 -11.08 15.25 -12.76
C LYS A 293 -10.97 15.51 -14.26
N LYS A 294 -11.82 14.89 -15.09
CA LYS A 294 -11.84 15.15 -16.54
C LYS A 294 -12.06 16.63 -16.86
N TYR A 295 -12.97 17.28 -16.15
CA TYR A 295 -13.23 18.71 -16.33
C TYR A 295 -12.03 19.57 -15.87
N THR A 296 -11.46 19.28 -14.71
CA THR A 296 -10.31 19.98 -14.12
C THR A 296 -9.11 19.95 -15.08
N LYS A 297 -8.81 18.78 -15.66
CA LYS A 297 -7.74 18.60 -16.66
C LYS A 297 -7.96 19.35 -17.98
N SER A 298 -9.20 19.74 -18.28
CA SER A 298 -9.50 20.52 -19.49
C SER A 298 -9.15 22.00 -19.34
N LEU A 299 -8.93 22.46 -18.10
CA LEU A 299 -8.54 23.83 -17.79
C LEU A 299 -7.04 24.02 -18.02
N THR A 300 -6.63 25.24 -18.34
CA THR A 300 -5.22 25.55 -18.64
C THR A 300 -4.43 25.81 -17.36
N GLY A 301 -3.27 25.17 -17.24
CA GLY A 301 -2.38 25.36 -16.09
C GLY A 301 -2.78 24.49 -14.90
N SER A 302 -2.00 24.59 -13.82
CA SER A 302 -2.33 23.93 -12.56
C SER A 302 -3.58 24.58 -11.94
N ASN A 303 -4.57 23.78 -11.60
CA ASN A 303 -5.88 24.29 -11.19
C ASN A 303 -6.62 23.32 -10.25
N TYR A 304 -7.65 23.82 -9.56
CA TYR A 304 -8.55 23.00 -8.78
C TYR A 304 -10.01 23.38 -9.03
N VAL A 305 -10.91 22.38 -8.95
CA VAL A 305 -12.35 22.57 -9.09
C VAL A 305 -13.06 21.92 -7.92
N VAL A 306 -13.94 22.68 -7.27
CA VAL A 306 -14.82 22.19 -6.20
C VAL A 306 -16.20 21.88 -6.78
N GLU A 307 -16.73 20.69 -6.49
CA GLU A 307 -18.09 20.31 -6.86
C GLU A 307 -19.10 21.30 -6.27
N ARG A 308 -19.99 21.80 -7.12
CA ARG A 308 -20.96 22.85 -6.77
C ARG A 308 -22.38 22.28 -6.57
N ARG A 309 -22.61 21.01 -6.87
CA ARG A 309 -23.90 20.32 -6.77
C ARG A 309 -24.11 19.67 -5.40
#